data_AF-A0A3B9IEW3-F1
#
_entry.id   AF-A0A3B9IEW3-F1
#
_cell.length_a   1.000
_cell.length_b   1.000
_cell.length_c   1.000
_cell.angle_alpha   90.00
_cell.angle_beta   90.00
_cell.angle_gamma   90.00
#
_symmetry.space_group_name_H-M   'P 1'
#
loop_
_entity.id
_entity.type
_entity.pdbx_description
1 polymer ?
#
loop_
_entity_poly.entity_id
_entity_poly.type
_entity_poly.pdbx_seq_one_letter_code
_entity_poly.pdbx_strand_id
1 'polypeptide(L)' 'MTTRSDTATGDDVLGAALDWRGQGVGVALATVVSTWGSAPRLPGSQMAVAADGRFAGSVSGGCVEGAVIEAAQ' A
#
# COMPACT_ATOMS: atom_id res chain seq x y z
N MET A 1 23.88 14.89 -3.85
CA MET A 1 22.76 14.46 -2.99
C MET A 1 21.80 13.70 -3.88
N THR A 2 21.95 12.38 -3.94
CA THR A 2 21.35 11.52 -4.96
C THR A 2 19.82 11.52 -4.82
N THR A 3 19.14 12.22 -5.72
CA THR A 3 17.72 12.07 -5.97
C THR A 3 17.48 10.64 -6.42
N ARG A 4 16.90 9.84 -5.53
CA ARG A 4 16.46 8.49 -5.85
C ARG A 4 15.17 8.64 -6.67
N SER A 5 15.35 8.71 -7.99
CA SER A 5 14.25 8.57 -8.94
C SER A 5 13.72 7.15 -8.81
N ASP A 6 12.57 7.00 -8.15
CA ASP A 6 11.75 5.80 -8.28
C ASP A 6 10.57 6.14 -9.19
N THR A 7 10.37 5.33 -10.21
CA THR A 7 9.52 5.63 -11.35
C THR A 7 8.26 4.80 -11.21
N ALA A 8 7.10 5.41 -10.89
CA ALA A 8 5.79 4.98 -11.38
C ALA A 8 4.66 5.87 -10.82
N THR A 9 3.96 6.58 -11.72
CA THR A 9 2.69 7.30 -11.48
C THR A 9 1.52 6.32 -11.23
N GLY A 10 1.63 5.46 -10.22
CA GLY A 10 0.58 4.49 -9.87
C GLY A 10 0.53 4.04 -8.41
N ASP A 11 1.63 4.17 -7.66
CA ASP A 11 1.76 3.58 -6.31
C ASP A 11 2.42 4.55 -5.30
N ASP A 12 2.04 5.84 -5.26
CA ASP A 12 2.48 6.73 -4.16
C ASP A 12 1.68 6.44 -2.88
N VAL A 13 1.99 5.30 -2.27
CA VAL A 13 1.37 4.78 -1.05
C VAL A 13 1.57 5.74 0.12
N LEU A 14 2.77 6.30 0.24
CA LEU A 14 3.14 7.17 1.35
C LEU A 14 2.55 8.57 1.19
N GLY A 15 2.50 9.12 -0.03
CA GLY A 15 1.82 10.38 -0.32
C GLY A 15 0.33 10.29 0.00
N ALA A 16 -0.37 9.25 -0.48
CA ALA A 16 -1.78 9.06 -0.18
C ALA A 16 -2.03 8.89 1.34
N ALA A 17 -1.19 8.14 2.03
CA ALA A 17 -1.30 7.97 3.48
C ALA A 17 -1.10 9.29 4.24
N LEU A 18 -0.12 10.11 3.84
CA LEU A 18 0.12 11.42 4.44
C LEU A 18 -1.04 12.39 4.20
N ASP A 19 -1.60 12.40 2.98
CA ASP A 19 -2.73 13.25 2.62
C ASP A 19 -3.97 12.91 3.45
N TRP A 20 -4.31 11.62 3.58
CA TRP A 20 -5.46 11.19 4.37
C TRP A 20 -5.27 11.45 5.86
N ARG A 21 -4.05 11.24 6.38
CA ARG A 21 -3.72 11.63 7.76
C ARG A 21 -3.85 13.13 7.98
N GLY A 22 -3.46 13.96 6.99
CA GLY A 22 -3.65 15.40 7.02
C GLY A 22 -5.12 15.83 7.02
N GLN A 23 -6.00 15.01 6.43
CA GLN A 23 -7.45 15.17 6.46
C GLN A 23 -8.11 14.67 7.76
N GLY A 24 -7.33 14.16 8.72
CA GLY A 24 -7.85 13.59 9.97
C GLY A 24 -8.47 12.19 9.82
N VAL A 25 -8.22 11.53 8.68
CA VAL A 25 -8.70 10.17 8.42
C VAL A 25 -7.67 9.18 8.98
N GLY A 26 -8.15 8.13 9.66
CA GLY A 26 -7.31 7.04 10.12
C GLY A 26 -6.70 6.29 8.92
N VAL A 27 -5.42 5.92 9.01
CA VAL A 27 -4.71 5.24 7.91
C VAL A 27 -3.90 4.07 8.46
N ALA A 28 -4.00 2.93 7.79
CA ALA A 28 -3.15 1.76 7.99
C ALA A 28 -2.21 1.56 6.79
N LEU A 29 -0.98 1.12 7.05
CA LEU A 29 -0.01 0.75 6.04
C LEU A 29 0.24 -0.76 6.09
N ALA A 30 0.02 -1.44 4.97
CA ALA A 30 0.36 -2.84 4.77
C ALA A 30 1.66 -2.95 3.97
N THR A 31 2.56 -3.83 4.38
CA THR A 31 3.82 -4.11 3.68
C THR A 31 4.02 -5.62 3.57
N VAL A 32 4.34 -6.11 2.39
CA VAL A 32 4.68 -7.53 2.18
C VAL A 32 6.05 -7.79 2.80
N VAL A 33 6.07 -8.48 3.94
CA VAL A 33 7.31 -8.85 4.63
C VAL A 33 7.95 -10.14 4.11
N SER A 34 7.13 -11.05 3.56
CA SER A 34 7.59 -12.33 2.98
C SER A 34 6.50 -12.96 2.13
N THR A 35 6.87 -13.76 1.14
CA THR A 35 5.96 -14.62 0.38
C THR A 35 6.53 -16.04 0.32
N TRP A 36 5.65 -17.04 0.20
CA TRP A 36 6.04 -18.46 0.16
C TRP A 36 5.37 -19.12 -1.05
N GLY A 37 6.11 -19.94 -1.79
CA GLY A 37 5.62 -20.54 -3.05
C GLY A 37 5.70 -19.58 -4.25
N SER A 38 4.92 -19.85 -5.30
CA SER A 38 4.84 -19.01 -6.51
C SER A 38 3.92 -17.80 -6.28
N ALA A 39 4.34 -16.89 -5.39
CA ALA A 39 3.60 -15.67 -5.13
C ALA A 39 3.93 -14.59 -6.20
N PRO A 40 2.92 -13.89 -6.74
CA PRO A 40 3.09 -13.01 -7.91
C PRO A 40 3.83 -11.69 -7.62
N ARG A 41 4.12 -11.34 -6.36
CA ARG A 41 4.86 -10.12 -6.00
C ARG A 41 6.00 -10.37 -5.02
N LEU A 42 7.06 -9.60 -5.22
CA LEU A 42 8.26 -9.64 -4.39
C LEU A 42 7.98 -8.99 -3.02
N PRO A 43 8.64 -9.46 -1.94
CA PRO A 43 8.67 -8.74 -0.67
C PRO A 43 9.05 -7.26 -0.87
N GLY A 44 8.38 -6.38 -0.15
CA GLY A 44 8.57 -4.92 -0.25
C GLY A 44 7.42 -4.16 -0.93
N SER A 45 6.44 -4.82 -1.53
CA SER A 45 5.22 -4.14 -1.98
C SER A 45 4.45 -3.53 -0.79
N GLN A 46 3.94 -2.32 -0.96
CA GLN A 46 3.21 -1.58 0.08
C GLN A 46 1.81 -1.19 -0.40
N MET A 47 0.91 -1.01 0.57
CA MET A 47 -0.47 -0.54 0.35
C MET A 47 -0.90 0.32 1.53
N ALA A 48 -1.60 1.42 1.27
CA ALA A 48 -2.23 2.26 2.28
C ALA A 48 -3.73 2.04 2.23
N VAL A 49 -4.36 1.95 3.40
CA VAL A 49 -5.81 1.81 3.56
C VAL A 49 -6.29 2.92 4.50
N ALA A 50 -7.24 3.72 4.04
CA ALA A 50 -7.93 4.71 4.85
C ALA A 50 -9.13 4.08 5.56
N ALA A 51 -9.46 4.59 6.75
CA ALA A 51 -10.61 4.17 7.54
C ALA A 51 -11.97 4.40 6.83
N ASP A 52 -11.99 5.25 5.81
CA ASP A 52 -13.17 5.51 4.97
C ASP A 52 -13.29 4.57 3.76
N GLY A 53 -12.39 3.58 3.64
CA GLY A 53 -12.40 2.57 2.58
C GLY A 53 -11.57 2.92 1.34
N ARG A 54 -10.92 4.08 1.29
CA ARG A 54 -9.95 4.40 0.22
C ARG A 54 -8.68 3.56 0.37
N PHE A 55 -8.03 3.21 -0.74
CA PHE A 55 -6.73 2.54 -0.72
C PHE A 55 -5.83 2.97 -1.88
N ALA A 56 -4.50 2.86 -1.67
CA ALA A 56 -3.47 3.19 -2.66
C ALA A 56 -2.34 2.15 -2.59
N GLY A 57 -1.76 1.77 -3.74
CA GLY A 57 -0.76 0.70 -3.84
C GLY A 57 -1.36 -0.66 -4.19
N SER A 58 -0.49 -1.65 -4.40
CA SER A 58 -0.90 -3.04 -4.63
C SER A 58 0.11 -4.04 -4.06
N VAL A 59 -0.45 -5.02 -3.34
CA VAL A 59 0.29 -6.05 -2.57
C VAL A 59 0.53 -7.31 -3.41
N SER A 60 -0.32 -7.59 -4.41
CA SER A 60 -0.24 -8.79 -5.26
C SER A 60 -0.53 -8.56 -6.76
N GLY A 61 -1.20 -7.46 -7.13
CA GLY A 61 -1.60 -7.17 -8.51
C GLY A 61 -2.99 -7.71 -8.84
N GLY A 62 -3.83 -7.86 -7.82
CA GLY A 62 -5.17 -8.43 -7.91
C GLY A 62 -5.37 -9.62 -6.97
N CYS A 63 -6.60 -9.70 -6.47
CA CYS A 63 -7.20 -10.74 -5.62
C CYS A 63 -6.88 -10.72 -4.12
N VAL A 64 -5.77 -10.14 -3.66
CA VAL A 64 -5.38 -10.20 -2.22
C VAL A 64 -5.61 -8.87 -1.49
N GLU A 65 -5.91 -7.79 -2.23
CA GLU A 65 -6.15 -6.45 -1.70
C GLU A 65 -7.38 -6.38 -0.78
N GLY A 66 -8.44 -7.14 -1.06
CA GLY A 66 -9.66 -7.15 -0.24
C GLY A 66 -9.43 -7.65 1.18
N ALA A 67 -8.67 -8.74 1.35
CA ALA A 67 -8.33 -9.27 2.67
C ALA A 67 -7.44 -8.33 3.49
N VAL A 68 -6.59 -7.54 2.81
CA VAL A 68 -5.75 -6.52 3.46
C VAL A 68 -6.59 -5.34 3.95
N ILE A 69 -7.59 -4.93 3.17
CA ILE A 69 -8.52 -3.87 3.56
C ILE A 69 -9.35 -4.30 4.78
N GLU A 70 -9.88 -5.53 4.79
CA GLU A 70 -10.62 -6.06 5.93
C GLU A 70 -9.77 -6.13 7.21
N ALA A 71 -8.49 -6.52 7.10
CA ALA A 71 -7.57 -6.57 8.24
C ALA A 71 -7.10 -5.19 8.75
N ALA A 72 -7.31 -4.14 7.94
CA ALA A 72 -6.84 -2.78 8.22
C ALA A 72 -7.91 -1.87 8.86
N GLN A 73 -9.17 -2.32 8.91
CA GLN A 73 -10.27 -1.67 9.62
C GLN A 73 -10.27 -2.02 11.11
#